data_AF-A0A7Y5QHD5-F1
#
_entry.id   AF-A0A7Y5QHD5-F1
#
_cell.length_a   1.000
_cell.length_b   1.000
_cell.length_c   1.000
_cell.angle_alpha   90.00
_cell.angle_beta   90.00
_cell.angle_gamma   90.00
#
_symmetry.space_group_name_H-M   'P 1'
#
loop_
_entity.id
_entity.type
_entity.pdbx_description
1 polymer ?
#
loop_
_entity_poly.entity_id
_entity_poly.type
_entity_poly.pdbx_seq_one_letter_code
_entity_poly.pdbx_strand_id
1 'polypeptide(L)'
;MSESLRFHTVDELRALSLDELRALWELVPTDRQRGYRSAYEREVKCANAEGSDAKERRIALALLKRYDEAGLVPVGTRWARAPRRVQEAARRGERVGEAEAGTDARSGKPSGKVLAVLGTFLIGMVALLLVRGMGGGEAQSTPDMTVTVTLPAGITPTPLALEAQDEVIEGGDNSRAPFYPINLQISLPDQTVPRVWVVQRRAVRASEWNFDPNPDTASFLNGMSVRPVIGVPWSEENAAWFAQIGAGAEFRLQMNTGAILTFTFEDRRDVRRSDTGIFRQVNPGLVLLLLGETDEEGLTTGTRTLVTAAYPVEQELGRSGELIGALAQSVAAVTPTSLPTANPTASLFIGLDVQVVSVTTLPGQITVRLRLYNGGSAPLPITPDDVWLALGYAENPPGPRVPAEGMLPFDLLPGQAADMTLTWLWQGEPFGSLGVGGYRFALQF
;
A
#
# COMPACT_ATOMS: atom_id res chain seq x y z
N MET A 1 49.79 17.23 -2.70
CA MET A 1 48.59 17.80 -3.33
C MET A 1 47.51 16.74 -3.21
N SER A 2 46.51 16.96 -2.37
CA SER A 2 45.44 15.98 -2.14
C SER A 2 44.55 15.90 -3.37
N GLU A 3 44.78 14.90 -4.23
CA GLU A 3 43.87 14.57 -5.32
C GLU A 3 42.49 14.29 -4.72
N SER A 4 41.54 15.15 -5.08
CA SER A 4 40.18 15.05 -4.58
C SER A 4 39.31 14.45 -5.67
N LEU A 5 38.40 13.57 -5.27
CA LEU A 5 37.39 13.00 -6.16
C LEU A 5 36.63 14.11 -6.86
N ARG A 6 36.82 14.21 -8.18
CA ARG A 6 36.10 15.11 -9.06
C ARG A 6 35.05 14.32 -9.83
N PHE A 7 34.03 15.00 -10.29
CA PHE A 7 33.07 14.41 -11.20
C PHE A 7 33.74 14.17 -12.55
N HIS A 8 33.52 12.97 -13.10
CA HIS A 8 33.93 12.60 -14.44
C HIS A 8 32.70 12.13 -15.22
N THR A 9 32.60 12.53 -16.48
CA THR A 9 31.55 12.01 -17.37
C THR A 9 31.88 10.58 -17.80
N VAL A 10 30.88 9.81 -18.26
CA VAL A 10 31.09 8.45 -18.75
C VAL A 10 32.05 8.42 -19.94
N ASP A 11 31.98 9.43 -20.81
CA ASP A 11 32.85 9.53 -21.99
C ASP A 11 34.29 9.89 -21.61
N GLU A 12 34.49 10.75 -20.60
CA GLU A 12 35.82 11.01 -20.04
C GLU A 12 36.43 9.73 -19.44
N LEU A 13 35.66 8.97 -18.67
CA LEU A 13 36.13 7.71 -18.08
C LEU A 13 36.47 6.66 -19.15
N ARG A 14 35.74 6.63 -20.27
CA ARG A 14 36.04 5.73 -21.41
C ARG A 14 37.32 6.08 -22.15
N ALA A 15 37.74 7.35 -22.11
CA ALA A 15 38.96 7.82 -22.75
C ALA A 15 40.23 7.52 -21.93
N LEU A 16 40.09 7.19 -20.64
CA LEU A 16 41.19 6.84 -19.74
C LEU A 16 41.67 5.40 -19.92
N SER A 17 42.94 5.18 -19.67
CA SER A 17 43.53 3.84 -19.58
C SER A 17 43.07 3.08 -18.34
N LEU A 18 43.21 1.76 -18.35
CA LEU A 18 42.87 0.91 -17.20
C LEU A 18 43.65 1.28 -15.92
N ASP A 19 44.91 1.68 -16.07
CA ASP A 19 45.74 2.09 -14.94
C ASP A 19 45.28 3.41 -14.33
N GLU A 20 44.84 4.36 -15.16
CA GLU A 20 44.26 5.63 -14.72
C GLU A 20 42.89 5.43 -14.04
N LEU A 21 42.04 4.55 -14.60
CA LEU A 21 40.77 4.16 -13.98
C LEU A 21 40.98 3.50 -12.62
N ARG A 22 42.01 2.66 -12.50
CA ARG A 22 42.37 2.03 -11.23
C ARG A 22 42.86 3.07 -10.22
N ALA A 23 43.69 4.02 -10.64
CA ALA A 23 44.13 5.12 -9.77
C ALA A 23 42.95 5.95 -9.26
N LEU A 24 41.97 6.27 -10.12
CA LEU A 24 40.74 6.95 -9.71
C LEU A 24 39.90 6.12 -8.73
N TRP A 25 39.85 4.80 -8.92
CA TRP A 25 39.14 3.91 -8.02
C TRP A 25 39.78 3.86 -6.62
N GLU A 26 41.11 3.86 -6.54
CA GLU A 26 41.84 3.86 -5.27
C GLU A 26 41.62 5.16 -4.46
N LEU A 27 41.26 6.27 -5.10
CA LEU A 27 40.87 7.51 -4.42
C LEU A 27 39.51 7.41 -3.70
N VAL A 28 38.68 6.42 -4.04
CA VAL A 28 37.39 6.19 -3.37
C VAL A 28 37.61 5.56 -1.99
N PRO A 29 36.99 6.05 -0.90
CA PRO A 29 37.12 5.43 0.43
C PRO A 29 36.78 3.94 0.41
N THR A 30 37.60 3.11 1.06
CA THR A 30 37.51 1.65 1.06
C THR A 30 36.13 1.11 1.47
N ASP A 31 35.42 1.80 2.36
CA ASP A 31 34.05 1.44 2.76
C ASP A 31 33.03 1.62 1.63
N ARG A 32 33.19 2.68 0.83
CA ARG A 32 32.37 2.92 -0.36
C ARG A 32 32.72 1.94 -1.49
N GLN A 33 34.01 1.63 -1.66
CA GLN A 33 34.44 0.61 -2.62
C GLN A 33 33.77 -0.74 -2.34
N ARG A 34 33.76 -1.19 -1.07
CA ARG A 34 33.06 -2.41 -0.65
C ARG A 34 31.55 -2.34 -0.93
N GLY A 35 30.91 -1.22 -0.63
CA GLY A 35 29.49 -1.00 -0.90
C GLY A 35 29.13 -1.11 -2.38
N TYR A 36 29.91 -0.44 -3.25
CA TYR A 36 29.70 -0.47 -4.70
C TYR A 36 29.98 -1.84 -5.31
N ARG A 37 31.04 -2.53 -4.88
CA ARG A 37 31.33 -3.91 -5.30
C ARG A 37 30.18 -4.85 -4.94
N SER A 38 29.70 -4.78 -3.70
CA SER A 38 28.57 -5.60 -3.23
C SER A 38 27.27 -5.30 -3.98
N ALA A 39 27.05 -4.04 -4.39
CA ALA A 39 25.89 -3.66 -5.20
C ALA A 39 25.98 -4.26 -6.62
N TYR A 40 27.15 -4.22 -7.24
CA TYR A 40 27.39 -4.81 -8.55
C TYR A 40 27.28 -6.35 -8.54
N GLU A 41 27.94 -7.02 -7.60
CA GLU A 41 27.91 -8.48 -7.47
C GLU A 41 26.49 -9.01 -7.27
N ARG A 42 25.63 -8.27 -6.55
CA ARG A 42 24.21 -8.61 -6.40
C ARG A 42 23.45 -8.54 -7.73
N GLU A 43 23.68 -7.53 -8.56
CA GLU A 43 23.04 -7.43 -9.88
C GLU A 43 23.47 -8.60 -10.78
N VAL A 44 24.74 -8.96 -10.75
CA VAL A 44 25.28 -10.13 -11.46
C VAL A 44 24.63 -11.43 -10.98
N LYS A 45 24.50 -11.60 -9.67
CA LYS A 45 23.89 -12.78 -9.06
C LYS A 45 22.38 -12.89 -9.34
N CYS A 46 21.63 -11.80 -9.17
CA CYS A 46 20.18 -11.76 -9.45
C CYS A 46 19.87 -12.04 -10.92
N ALA A 47 20.75 -11.65 -11.84
CA ALA A 47 20.60 -11.90 -13.26
C ALA A 47 21.20 -13.25 -13.72
N ASN A 48 21.64 -14.10 -12.78
CA ASN A 48 22.28 -15.40 -13.05
C ASN A 48 23.40 -15.32 -14.11
N ALA A 49 24.24 -14.30 -13.96
CA ALA A 49 25.34 -13.99 -14.86
C ALA A 49 26.71 -14.37 -14.30
N GLU A 50 26.76 -14.85 -13.06
CA GLU A 50 27.98 -15.25 -12.35
C GLU A 50 28.77 -16.30 -13.14
N GLY A 51 30.04 -16.03 -13.43
CA GLY A 51 30.94 -16.96 -14.13
C GLY A 51 30.83 -16.93 -15.66
N SER A 52 30.11 -15.96 -16.24
CA SER A 52 30.05 -15.76 -17.69
C SER A 52 30.38 -14.32 -18.07
N ASP A 53 31.61 -14.09 -18.54
CA ASP A 53 32.13 -12.78 -18.94
C ASP A 53 31.20 -12.04 -19.91
N ALA A 54 30.57 -12.76 -20.84
CA ALA A 54 29.63 -12.18 -21.81
C ALA A 54 28.34 -11.65 -21.15
N LYS A 55 27.82 -12.36 -20.14
CA LYS A 55 26.62 -11.95 -19.39
C LYS A 55 26.95 -10.82 -18.41
N GLU A 56 28.08 -10.90 -17.72
CA GLU A 56 28.57 -9.85 -16.82
C GLU A 56 28.81 -8.54 -17.58
N ARG A 57 29.42 -8.61 -18.77
CA ARG A 57 29.58 -7.45 -19.66
C ARG A 57 28.24 -6.84 -20.06
N ARG A 58 27.23 -7.65 -20.34
CA ARG A 58 25.88 -7.16 -20.69
C ARG A 58 25.24 -6.41 -19.53
N ILE A 59 25.40 -6.90 -18.30
CA ILE A 59 24.92 -6.24 -17.08
C ILE A 59 25.66 -4.94 -16.83
N ALA A 60 26.99 -4.94 -16.94
CA ALA A 60 27.79 -3.74 -16.80
C ALA A 60 27.36 -2.64 -17.79
N LEU A 61 27.13 -3.00 -19.05
CA LEU A 61 26.61 -2.07 -20.05
C LEU A 61 25.19 -1.56 -19.72
N ALA A 62 24.32 -2.43 -19.22
CA ALA A 62 22.97 -2.02 -18.81
C ALA A 62 22.99 -1.06 -17.60
N LEU A 63 23.87 -1.28 -16.64
CA LEU A 63 24.05 -0.40 -15.49
C LEU A 63 24.64 0.96 -15.89
N LEU A 64 25.63 0.96 -16.77
CA LEU A 64 26.18 2.21 -17.34
C LEU A 64 25.13 2.99 -18.11
N LYS A 65 24.30 2.31 -18.90
CA LYS A 65 23.17 2.93 -19.62
C LYS A 65 22.15 3.54 -18.66
N ARG A 66 21.81 2.84 -17.57
CA ARG A 66 20.90 3.35 -16.53
C ARG A 66 21.47 4.54 -15.76
N TYR A 67 22.77 4.54 -15.51
CA TYR A 67 23.44 5.70 -14.91
C TYR A 67 23.35 6.92 -15.84
N ASP A 68 23.61 6.74 -17.13
CA ASP A 68 23.58 7.81 -18.13
C ASP A 68 22.16 8.37 -18.36
N GLU A 69 21.17 7.50 -18.56
CA GLU A 69 19.80 7.90 -18.88
C GLU A 69 19.00 8.39 -17.66
N ALA A 70 19.20 7.76 -16.50
CA ALA A 70 18.35 7.98 -15.32
C ALA A 70 19.11 8.54 -14.10
N GLY A 71 20.44 8.66 -14.14
CA GLY A 71 21.24 9.12 -13.00
C GLY A 71 21.18 8.19 -11.79
N LEU A 72 20.98 6.89 -12.05
CA LEU A 72 20.88 5.84 -11.03
C LEU A 72 22.26 5.53 -10.46
N VAL A 73 22.42 5.72 -9.15
CA VAL A 73 23.65 5.44 -8.40
C VAL A 73 23.33 4.44 -7.29
N PRO A 74 24.24 3.51 -6.96
CA PRO A 74 24.04 2.60 -5.84
C PRO A 74 24.03 3.39 -4.51
N VAL A 75 22.91 3.33 -3.78
CA VAL A 75 22.73 3.89 -2.45
C VAL A 75 22.35 2.75 -1.50
N GLY A 76 23.30 2.30 -0.70
CA GLY A 76 23.12 1.16 0.21
C GLY A 76 22.82 -0.15 -0.53
N THR A 77 21.58 -0.63 -0.46
CA THR A 77 21.14 -1.90 -1.09
C THR A 77 20.36 -1.71 -2.39
N ARG A 78 20.12 -0.47 -2.83
CA ARG A 78 19.27 -0.17 -4.00
C ARG A 78 19.94 0.82 -4.95
N TRP A 79 19.56 0.76 -6.21
CA TRP A 79 19.87 1.80 -7.18
C TRP A 79 18.83 2.91 -7.05
N ALA A 80 19.27 4.12 -6.72
CA ALA A 80 18.41 5.27 -6.55
C ALA A 80 18.88 6.43 -7.42
N ARG A 81 17.94 7.22 -7.90
CA ARG A 81 18.27 8.45 -8.63
C ARG A 81 18.82 9.47 -7.65
N ALA A 82 20.05 9.94 -7.87
CA ALA A 82 20.59 11.03 -7.07
C ALA A 82 19.78 12.32 -7.33
N PRO A 83 19.43 13.13 -6.31
CA PRO A 83 18.73 14.40 -6.52
C PRO A 83 19.48 15.32 -7.48
N ARG A 84 18.78 16.04 -8.38
CA ARG A 84 19.43 16.90 -9.40
C ARG A 84 20.42 17.90 -8.81
N ARG A 85 20.09 18.51 -7.67
CA ARG A 85 21.00 19.40 -6.91
C ARG A 85 22.36 18.76 -6.58
N VAL A 86 22.38 17.46 -6.26
CA VAL A 86 23.60 16.71 -5.92
C VAL A 86 24.37 16.37 -7.19
N GLN A 87 23.68 16.02 -8.27
CA GLN A 87 24.30 15.77 -9.58
C GLN A 87 24.94 17.05 -10.15
N GLU A 88 24.26 18.19 -10.03
CA GLU A 88 24.76 19.51 -10.46
C GLU A 88 25.90 20.01 -9.57
N ALA A 89 25.81 19.84 -8.26
CA ALA A 89 26.91 20.14 -7.34
C ALA A 89 28.16 19.29 -7.65
N ALA A 90 27.97 17.98 -7.90
CA ALA A 90 29.05 17.10 -8.32
C ALA A 90 29.68 17.56 -9.65
N ARG A 91 28.86 17.86 -10.66
CA ARG A 91 29.31 18.36 -11.98
C ARG A 91 30.10 19.67 -11.88
N ARG A 92 29.76 20.54 -10.94
CA ARG A 92 30.48 21.80 -10.67
C ARG A 92 31.74 21.61 -9.81
N GLY A 93 32.02 20.38 -9.35
CA GLY A 93 33.14 20.09 -8.46
C GLY A 93 32.93 20.61 -7.04
N GLU A 94 31.69 20.94 -6.66
CA GLU A 94 31.36 21.44 -5.32
C GLU A 94 31.26 20.27 -4.34
N ARG A 95 32.02 20.34 -3.25
CA ARG A 95 31.89 19.36 -2.16
C ARG A 95 30.60 19.64 -1.38
N VAL A 96 29.62 18.76 -1.51
CA VAL A 96 28.47 18.74 -0.59
C VAL A 96 28.95 18.09 0.71
N GLY A 97 29.50 18.91 1.61
CA GLY A 97 29.98 18.43 2.91
C GLY A 97 30.92 19.37 3.66
N GLU A 98 30.48 20.59 3.95
CA GLU A 98 31.00 21.40 5.08
C GLU A 98 29.85 22.26 5.65
N ALA A 99 28.73 21.63 6.01
CA ALA A 99 27.64 22.27 6.78
C ALA A 99 26.83 21.29 7.64
N GLU A 100 27.35 20.08 7.93
CA GLU A 100 26.72 19.14 8.88
C GLU A 100 27.75 18.52 9.83
N ALA A 101 28.62 19.36 10.39
CA ALA A 101 29.37 19.06 11.60
C ALA A 101 29.17 20.25 12.56
N GLY A 102 27.98 20.31 13.15
CA GLY A 102 27.53 21.42 13.97
C GLY A 102 26.15 21.15 14.52
N THR A 103 26.04 20.12 15.36
CA THR A 103 25.00 20.06 16.37
C THR A 103 25.16 21.26 17.30
N ASP A 104 24.62 22.41 16.90
CA ASP A 104 24.35 23.51 17.82
C ASP A 104 22.85 23.54 18.08
N ALA A 105 22.49 23.03 19.26
CA ALA A 105 21.21 23.26 19.90
C ALA A 105 20.98 24.77 20.05
N ARG A 106 20.28 25.40 19.09
CA ARG A 106 19.77 26.75 19.29
C ARG A 106 18.53 26.71 20.17
N SER A 107 18.74 26.71 21.49
CA SER A 107 17.74 27.20 22.44
C SER A 107 17.58 28.71 22.25
N GLY A 108 16.77 29.12 21.28
CA GLY A 108 16.34 30.50 21.13
C GLY A 108 15.23 30.80 22.14
N LYS A 109 15.53 31.54 23.20
CA LYS A 109 14.52 32.11 24.11
C LYS A 109 13.44 32.83 23.29
N PRO A 110 12.14 32.62 23.55
CA PRO A 110 11.09 33.34 22.83
C PRO A 110 11.19 34.83 23.14
N SER A 111 11.21 35.62 22.07
CA SER A 111 11.21 37.09 22.08
C SER A 111 10.11 37.62 23.01
N GLY A 112 10.44 38.59 23.87
CA GLY A 112 9.55 39.16 24.89
C GLY A 112 8.24 39.78 24.35
N LYS A 113 8.12 39.97 23.04
CA LYS A 113 6.87 40.38 22.39
C LYS A 113 5.86 39.25 22.27
N VAL A 114 6.29 37.99 22.21
CA VAL A 114 5.41 36.80 22.15
C VAL A 114 4.80 36.50 23.52
N LEU A 115 5.56 36.70 24.61
CA LEU A 115 5.03 36.55 25.97
C LEU A 115 4.00 37.62 26.33
N ALA A 116 4.16 38.85 25.83
CA ALA A 116 3.20 39.92 26.07
C ALA A 116 1.85 39.64 25.38
N VAL A 117 1.86 39.14 24.13
CA VAL A 117 0.62 38.80 23.41
C VAL A 117 -0.09 37.60 24.04
N LEU A 118 0.66 36.60 24.51
CA LEU A 118 0.09 35.42 25.17
C LEU A 118 -0.50 35.76 26.55
N GLY A 119 0.11 36.67 27.31
CA GLY A 119 -0.41 37.15 28.58
C GLY A 119 -1.74 37.90 28.45
N THR A 120 -1.87 38.76 27.44
CA THR A 120 -3.12 39.49 27.19
C THR A 120 -4.26 38.56 26.79
N PHE A 121 -3.96 37.49 26.04
CA PHE A 121 -4.94 36.49 25.64
C PHE A 121 -5.44 35.66 26.83
N LEU A 122 -4.53 35.30 27.75
CA LEU A 122 -4.89 34.54 28.95
C LEU A 122 -5.77 35.34 29.91
N ILE A 123 -5.48 36.65 30.08
CA ILE A 123 -6.29 37.54 30.92
C ILE A 123 -7.68 37.76 30.31
N GLY A 124 -7.78 37.89 28.98
CA GLY A 124 -9.06 37.98 28.28
C GLY A 124 -9.92 36.71 28.45
N MET A 125 -9.30 35.53 28.42
CA MET A 125 -10.00 34.25 28.58
C MET A 125 -10.51 34.02 30.01
N VAL A 126 -9.74 34.46 31.03
CA VAL A 126 -10.18 34.38 32.44
C VAL A 126 -11.30 35.38 32.73
N ALA A 127 -11.26 36.59 32.14
CA ALA A 127 -12.35 37.55 32.26
C ALA A 127 -13.65 37.03 31.62
N LEU A 128 -13.55 36.33 30.48
CA LEU A 128 -14.71 35.74 29.80
C LEU A 128 -15.34 34.59 30.60
N LEU A 129 -14.52 33.77 31.28
CA LEU A 129 -15.01 32.68 32.13
C LEU A 129 -15.65 33.18 33.43
N LEU A 130 -15.17 34.30 33.98
CA LEU A 130 -15.79 34.93 35.15
C LEU A 130 -17.13 35.61 34.82
N VAL A 131 -17.30 36.15 33.60
CA VAL A 131 -18.57 36.76 33.16
C VAL A 131 -19.62 35.70 32.80
N ARG A 132 -19.21 34.47 32.42
CA ARG A 132 -20.14 33.39 32.07
C ARG A 132 -20.58 32.52 33.27
N GLY A 133 -20.01 32.74 34.47
CA GLY A 133 -20.29 31.96 35.68
C GLY A 133 -21.45 32.47 36.56
N MET A 134 -22.19 33.51 36.15
CA MET A 134 -23.20 34.15 37.01
C MET A 134 -24.57 34.31 36.32
N GLY A 135 -25.19 33.18 35.95
CA GLY A 135 -26.58 33.11 35.51
C GLY A 135 -27.14 31.71 35.74
N GLY A 136 -27.92 31.54 36.82
CA GLY A 136 -28.52 30.27 37.23
C GLY A 136 -29.99 30.10 36.83
N GLY A 137 -30.49 28.87 37.03
CA GLY A 137 -31.90 28.43 36.92
C GLY A 137 -32.15 27.57 35.67
N GLU A 138 -32.81 26.41 35.65
CA GLU A 138 -33.58 25.60 36.61
C GLU A 138 -33.67 24.17 36.02
N ALA A 139 -33.97 23.17 36.85
CA ALA A 139 -34.19 21.78 36.45
C ALA A 139 -35.68 21.50 36.13
N GLN A 140 -35.99 20.66 35.14
CA GLN A 140 -37.20 19.82 35.17
C GLN A 140 -37.19 18.60 34.22
N SER A 141 -37.60 17.50 34.85
CA SER A 141 -37.99 16.13 34.50
C SER A 141 -38.49 15.74 33.09
N THR A 142 -38.21 14.46 32.78
CA THR A 142 -38.83 13.54 31.81
C THR A 142 -40.37 13.43 31.94
N PRO A 143 -41.07 12.90 30.91
CA PRO A 143 -41.61 11.54 31.06
C PRO A 143 -41.53 10.64 29.80
N ASP A 144 -41.52 9.33 30.08
CA ASP A 144 -41.80 8.18 29.21
C ASP A 144 -43.21 8.18 28.59
N MET A 145 -43.41 7.51 27.43
CA MET A 145 -44.23 6.26 27.33
C MET A 145 -44.53 5.75 25.89
N THR A 146 -44.22 4.45 25.67
CA THR A 146 -45.11 3.38 25.14
C THR A 146 -45.05 2.91 23.66
N VAL A 147 -45.25 1.59 23.52
CA VAL A 147 -44.84 0.59 22.52
C VAL A 147 -46.03 0.06 21.67
N THR A 148 -45.76 -0.53 20.49
CA THR A 148 -46.28 -1.83 19.95
C THR A 148 -47.15 -1.82 18.66
N VAL A 149 -46.82 -2.74 17.71
CA VAL A 149 -47.66 -3.76 16.98
C VAL A 149 -46.96 -4.11 15.63
N THR A 150 -46.29 -5.26 15.40
CA THR A 150 -46.67 -6.67 15.04
C THR A 150 -46.84 -7.00 13.52
N LEU A 151 -45.82 -7.69 12.96
CA LEU A 151 -45.63 -8.72 11.86
C LEU A 151 -46.80 -9.15 10.90
N PRO A 152 -46.56 -9.59 9.62
CA PRO A 152 -45.90 -10.88 9.29
C PRO A 152 -45.10 -11.00 7.96
N ALA A 153 -44.55 -12.21 7.75
CA ALA A 153 -43.55 -12.67 6.78
C ALA A 153 -43.96 -12.76 5.29
N GLY A 154 -42.97 -12.67 4.40
CA GLY A 154 -43.10 -12.97 2.97
C GLY A 154 -41.82 -12.71 2.15
N ILE A 155 -40.89 -13.67 2.20
CA ILE A 155 -39.87 -14.04 1.21
C ILE A 155 -39.58 -13.03 0.06
N THR A 156 -38.40 -12.37 0.11
CA THR A 156 -37.36 -12.27 -0.94
C THR A 156 -36.35 -11.17 -0.55
N PRO A 157 -35.10 -11.49 -0.15
CA PRO A 157 -34.03 -10.49 -0.17
C PRO A 157 -33.08 -10.71 -1.35
N THR A 158 -33.29 -9.85 -2.36
CA THR A 158 -32.27 -9.30 -3.26
C THR A 158 -31.12 -8.69 -2.42
N PRO A 159 -29.85 -8.74 -2.86
CA PRO A 159 -28.69 -8.54 -1.98
C PRO A 159 -28.53 -7.06 -1.59
N LEU A 160 -28.95 -6.71 -0.38
CA LEU A 160 -28.55 -5.49 0.32
C LEU A 160 -27.70 -5.91 1.54
N ALA A 161 -26.40 -6.08 1.29
CA ALA A 161 -25.36 -6.16 2.33
C ALA A 161 -24.04 -5.54 1.81
N LEU A 162 -24.15 -4.46 1.02
CA LEU A 162 -23.01 -3.61 0.61
C LEU A 162 -23.05 -2.23 1.30
N GLU A 163 -24.02 -1.97 2.18
CA GLU A 163 -24.22 -0.66 2.82
C GLU A 163 -23.67 -0.57 4.26
N ALA A 164 -22.85 -1.54 4.70
CA ALA A 164 -22.20 -1.52 6.02
C ALA A 164 -20.66 -1.58 5.94
N GLN A 165 -20.07 -1.14 4.83
CA GLN A 165 -18.62 -0.91 4.72
C GLN A 165 -18.34 0.57 4.52
N ASP A 166 -18.44 1.33 5.61
CA ASP A 166 -17.54 2.44 5.89
C ASP A 166 -17.81 2.93 7.32
N GLU A 167 -17.03 2.42 8.27
CA GLU A 167 -16.73 3.21 9.46
C GLU A 167 -15.59 4.16 9.09
N VAL A 168 -15.94 5.44 9.12
CA VAL A 168 -15.07 6.62 9.16
C VAL A 168 -13.73 6.30 9.82
N ILE A 169 -12.62 6.56 9.11
CA ILE A 169 -11.28 6.52 9.68
C ILE A 169 -11.13 7.70 10.66
N GLU A 170 -11.61 7.54 11.89
CA GLU A 170 -11.18 8.34 13.04
C GLU A 170 -9.88 7.73 13.59
N GLY A 171 -8.78 8.44 13.36
CA GLY A 171 -7.54 8.25 14.12
C GLY A 171 -6.61 7.13 13.63
N GLY A 172 -5.72 7.48 12.70
CA GLY A 172 -4.30 7.08 12.72
C GLY A 172 -3.94 5.60 12.53
N ASP A 173 -4.34 4.97 11.43
CA ASP A 173 -3.61 3.77 10.97
C ASP A 173 -2.36 4.18 10.18
N ASN A 174 -1.21 4.22 10.87
CA ASN A 174 0.09 4.52 10.26
C ASN A 174 0.72 3.28 9.56
N SER A 175 0.02 2.15 9.45
CA SER A 175 0.58 0.94 8.85
C SER A 175 0.44 0.94 7.33
N ARG A 176 1.44 1.53 6.64
CA ARG A 176 1.69 1.34 5.20
C ARG A 176 2.22 -0.07 4.93
N ALA A 177 1.42 -1.11 5.15
CA ALA A 177 1.73 -2.47 4.70
C ALA A 177 1.29 -2.62 3.24
N PRO A 178 2.22 -2.85 2.27
CA PRO A 178 1.87 -2.93 0.84
C PRO A 178 1.11 -4.21 0.46
N PHE A 179 1.02 -5.19 1.37
CA PHE A 179 0.45 -6.50 1.13
C PHE A 179 -0.41 -6.90 2.34
N TYR A 180 -1.70 -7.11 2.12
CA TYR A 180 -2.63 -7.52 3.17
C TYR A 180 -3.80 -8.32 2.59
N PRO A 181 -4.39 -9.23 3.39
CA PRO A 181 -5.56 -10.00 2.96
C PRO A 181 -6.82 -9.14 2.92
N ILE A 182 -7.67 -9.42 1.94
CA ILE A 182 -8.99 -8.79 1.76
C ILE A 182 -10.14 -9.80 1.86
N ASN A 183 -9.88 -11.08 1.61
CA ASN A 183 -10.88 -12.13 1.67
C ASN A 183 -10.24 -13.44 2.16
N LEU A 184 -10.92 -14.10 3.10
CA LEU A 184 -10.61 -15.43 3.61
C LEU A 184 -11.71 -16.39 3.19
N GLN A 185 -11.33 -17.47 2.51
CA GLN A 185 -12.22 -18.55 2.14
C GLN A 185 -11.72 -19.86 2.74
N ILE A 186 -12.62 -20.63 3.36
CA ILE A 186 -12.31 -21.94 3.94
C ILE A 186 -13.20 -23.00 3.29
N SER A 187 -12.57 -24.02 2.72
CA SER A 187 -13.26 -25.16 2.11
C SER A 187 -13.02 -26.39 2.97
N LEU A 188 -14.10 -27.05 3.38
CA LEU A 188 -14.07 -28.32 4.12
C LEU A 188 -14.31 -29.47 3.14
N PRO A 189 -13.68 -30.64 3.33
CA PRO A 189 -13.83 -31.78 2.41
C PRO A 189 -15.28 -32.30 2.33
N ASP A 190 -16.03 -32.20 3.42
CA ASP A 190 -17.41 -32.67 3.51
C ASP A 190 -18.44 -31.64 3.03
N GLN A 191 -18.00 -30.46 2.58
CA GLN A 191 -18.89 -29.37 2.18
C GLN A 191 -18.60 -28.89 0.76
N THR A 192 -19.66 -28.75 -0.04
CA THR A 192 -19.59 -28.29 -1.43
C THR A 192 -19.49 -26.77 -1.56
N VAL A 193 -19.92 -26.02 -0.54
CA VAL A 193 -19.87 -24.57 -0.53
C VAL A 193 -18.85 -24.09 0.51
N PRO A 194 -17.85 -23.31 0.10
CA PRO A 194 -16.86 -22.77 1.03
C PRO A 194 -17.43 -21.60 1.82
N ARG A 195 -17.02 -21.47 3.10
CA ARG A 195 -17.36 -20.28 3.89
C ARG A 195 -16.39 -19.15 3.59
N VAL A 196 -16.92 -17.94 3.46
CA VAL A 196 -16.19 -16.74 3.04
C VAL A 196 -16.35 -15.66 4.10
N TRP A 197 -15.25 -14.96 4.41
CA TRP A 197 -15.22 -13.79 5.26
C TRP A 197 -14.53 -12.63 4.55
N VAL A 198 -15.07 -11.43 4.73
CA VAL A 198 -14.35 -10.21 4.37
C VAL A 198 -13.28 -9.95 5.41
N VAL A 199 -12.05 -9.67 4.98
CA VAL A 199 -10.93 -9.46 5.90
C VAL A 199 -10.67 -7.96 6.05
N GLN A 200 -10.84 -7.46 7.26
CA GLN A 200 -10.53 -6.09 7.64
C GLN A 200 -9.22 -6.00 8.40
N ARG A 201 -8.50 -4.90 8.20
CA ARG A 201 -7.23 -4.64 8.87
C ARG A 201 -7.46 -4.01 10.23
N ARG A 202 -6.83 -4.56 11.27
CA ARG A 202 -6.90 -3.99 12.62
C ARG A 202 -5.50 -3.84 13.20
N ALA A 203 -5.21 -2.67 13.75
CA ALA A 203 -4.00 -2.42 14.51
C ALA A 203 -4.22 -2.83 15.98
N VAL A 204 -3.27 -3.55 16.57
CA VAL A 204 -3.30 -3.86 18.00
C VAL A 204 -2.73 -2.66 18.76
N ARG A 205 -3.60 -1.90 19.43
CA ARG A 205 -3.20 -0.71 20.19
C ARG A 205 -3.15 -0.94 21.71
N ALA A 206 -3.69 -2.05 22.21
CA ALA A 206 -3.68 -2.45 23.62
C ALA A 206 -3.65 -4.00 23.75
N SER A 207 -3.55 -4.52 24.98
CA SER A 207 -3.52 -5.95 25.33
C SER A 207 -4.70 -6.79 24.85
N GLU A 208 -5.67 -6.16 24.17
CA GLU A 208 -6.84 -6.79 23.57
C GLU A 208 -6.89 -6.50 22.07
N TRP A 209 -7.16 -7.56 21.32
CA TRP A 209 -7.34 -7.48 19.89
C TRP A 209 -8.69 -6.84 19.61
N ASN A 210 -8.70 -5.65 18.99
CA ASN A 210 -9.92 -5.04 18.49
C ASN A 210 -10.39 -5.76 17.22
N PHE A 211 -11.61 -6.31 17.24
CA PHE A 211 -12.21 -7.04 16.13
C PHE A 211 -13.66 -6.56 15.88
N ASP A 212 -14.11 -6.71 14.64
CA ASP A 212 -15.50 -6.41 14.26
C ASP A 212 -16.44 -7.50 14.79
N PRO A 213 -17.55 -7.18 15.47
CA PRO A 213 -18.48 -8.17 15.99
C PRO A 213 -19.31 -8.87 14.90
N ASN A 214 -19.29 -8.39 13.65
CA ASN A 214 -20.03 -9.01 12.55
C ASN A 214 -19.48 -10.41 12.23
N PRO A 215 -20.30 -11.48 12.30
CA PRO A 215 -19.86 -12.87 12.06
C PRO A 215 -19.22 -13.13 10.69
N ASP A 216 -19.49 -12.28 9.68
CA ASP A 216 -18.96 -12.39 8.32
C ASP A 216 -17.68 -11.57 8.07
N THR A 217 -17.22 -10.85 9.10
CA THR A 217 -16.02 -10.00 9.02
C THR A 217 -14.89 -10.61 9.85
N ALA A 218 -13.81 -11.00 9.20
CA ALA A 218 -12.59 -11.44 9.86
C ALA A 218 -11.61 -10.27 10.03
N SER A 219 -10.90 -10.23 11.15
CA SER A 219 -9.94 -9.18 11.50
C SER A 219 -8.51 -9.67 11.29
N PHE A 220 -7.74 -9.04 10.41
CA PHE A 220 -6.31 -9.31 10.20
C PHE A 220 -5.44 -8.39 11.04
N LEU A 221 -4.44 -8.97 11.70
CA LEU A 221 -3.48 -8.23 12.50
C LEU A 221 -2.42 -7.57 11.61
N ASN A 222 -2.36 -6.24 11.64
CA ASN A 222 -1.44 -5.45 10.82
C ASN A 222 0.04 -5.81 11.04
N GLY A 223 0.80 -5.98 9.95
CA GLY A 223 2.25 -6.24 9.97
C GLY A 223 2.66 -7.72 9.90
N MET A 224 1.70 -8.64 9.79
CA MET A 224 1.93 -10.09 9.79
C MET A 224 1.99 -10.65 8.35
N SER A 225 3.16 -10.60 7.73
CA SER A 225 3.32 -10.96 6.30
C SER A 225 3.82 -12.39 6.05
N VAL A 226 4.57 -12.98 6.97
CA VAL A 226 5.14 -14.35 6.80
C VAL A 226 4.10 -15.39 7.23
N ARG A 227 3.43 -15.11 8.35
CA ARG A 227 2.35 -15.92 8.89
C ARG A 227 1.17 -15.01 9.23
N PRO A 228 0.21 -14.80 8.30
CA PRO A 228 -0.96 -13.98 8.58
C PRO A 228 -1.73 -14.51 9.80
N VAL A 229 -2.14 -13.58 10.66
CA VAL A 229 -2.93 -13.88 11.86
C VAL A 229 -4.28 -13.19 11.69
N ILE A 230 -5.34 -14.00 11.63
CA ILE A 230 -6.70 -13.55 11.37
C ILE A 230 -7.62 -14.04 12.49
N GLY A 231 -8.42 -13.12 13.01
CA GLY A 231 -9.40 -13.37 14.06
C GLY A 231 -10.80 -13.36 13.48
N VAL A 232 -11.56 -14.42 13.70
CA VAL A 232 -12.97 -14.51 13.31
C VAL A 232 -13.80 -14.29 14.58
N PRO A 233 -14.80 -13.39 14.57
CA PRO A 233 -15.68 -13.18 15.71
C PRO A 233 -16.53 -14.41 16.00
N TRP A 234 -16.78 -14.63 17.28
CA TRP A 234 -17.58 -15.73 17.77
C TRP A 234 -19.04 -15.52 17.40
N SER A 235 -19.60 -16.57 16.82
CA SER A 235 -21.03 -16.80 16.67
C SER A 235 -21.23 -18.31 16.78
N GLU A 236 -22.45 -18.77 17.09
CA GLU A 236 -22.74 -20.20 17.13
C GLU A 236 -22.38 -20.89 15.81
N GLU A 237 -22.63 -20.22 14.69
CA GLU A 237 -22.28 -20.68 13.35
C GLU A 237 -20.76 -20.79 13.14
N ASN A 238 -20.00 -19.74 13.49
CA ASN A 238 -18.54 -19.75 13.35
C ASN A 238 -17.88 -20.76 14.29
N ALA A 239 -18.40 -20.93 15.51
CA ALA A 239 -17.92 -21.92 16.46
C ALA A 239 -18.17 -23.35 15.93
N ALA A 240 -19.38 -23.62 15.43
CA ALA A 240 -19.72 -24.90 14.81
C ALA A 240 -18.87 -25.16 13.55
N TRP A 241 -18.53 -24.13 12.78
CA TRP A 241 -17.65 -24.24 11.63
C TRP A 241 -16.21 -24.55 12.04
N PHE A 242 -15.65 -23.82 13.00
CA PHE A 242 -14.32 -24.08 13.56
C PHE A 242 -14.22 -25.48 14.16
N ALA A 243 -15.32 -26.00 14.72
CA ALA A 243 -15.39 -27.37 15.22
C ALA A 243 -15.22 -28.44 14.13
N GLN A 244 -15.61 -28.13 12.89
CA GLN A 244 -15.52 -29.02 11.73
C GLN A 244 -14.21 -28.90 10.97
N ILE A 245 -13.42 -27.85 11.21
CA ILE A 245 -12.10 -27.69 10.58
C ILE A 245 -11.16 -28.82 11.05
N GLY A 246 -10.62 -29.56 10.08
CA GLY A 246 -9.72 -30.69 10.32
C GLY A 246 -8.90 -31.03 9.07
N ALA A 247 -8.32 -32.23 9.07
CA ALA A 247 -7.47 -32.70 7.98
C ALA A 247 -8.22 -32.67 6.63
N GLY A 248 -7.56 -32.16 5.59
CA GLY A 248 -8.16 -31.97 4.28
C GLY A 248 -8.87 -30.64 4.08
N ALA A 249 -8.98 -29.79 5.11
CA ALA A 249 -9.45 -28.42 4.94
C ALA A 249 -8.41 -27.54 4.19
N GLU A 250 -8.91 -26.73 3.28
CA GLU A 250 -8.12 -25.80 2.46
C GLU A 250 -8.53 -24.35 2.78
N PHE A 251 -7.52 -23.50 2.96
CA PHE A 251 -7.70 -22.08 3.28
C PHE A 251 -7.15 -21.24 2.13
N ARG A 252 -7.99 -20.39 1.53
CA ARG A 252 -7.62 -19.50 0.44
C ARG A 252 -7.69 -18.06 0.92
N LEU A 253 -6.57 -17.37 0.82
CA LEU A 253 -6.45 -15.98 1.24
C LEU A 253 -6.20 -15.10 0.02
N GLN A 254 -7.17 -14.29 -0.32
CA GLN A 254 -7.03 -13.31 -1.40
C GLN A 254 -6.41 -12.03 -0.85
N MET A 255 -5.37 -11.57 -1.53
CA MET A 255 -4.61 -10.39 -1.16
C MET A 255 -5.10 -9.17 -1.94
N ASN A 256 -4.86 -7.98 -1.39
CA ASN A 256 -5.15 -6.69 -2.06
C ASN A 256 -4.47 -6.54 -3.43
N THR A 257 -3.42 -7.31 -3.70
CA THR A 257 -2.68 -7.35 -4.97
C THR A 257 -3.31 -8.28 -6.02
N GLY A 258 -4.40 -8.99 -5.68
CA GLY A 258 -5.00 -10.02 -6.53
C GLY A 258 -4.34 -11.40 -6.43
N ALA A 259 -3.21 -11.52 -5.72
CA ALA A 259 -2.61 -12.82 -5.42
C ALA A 259 -3.52 -13.64 -4.49
N ILE A 260 -3.60 -14.95 -4.72
CA ILE A 260 -4.33 -15.89 -3.87
C ILE A 260 -3.30 -16.83 -3.26
N LEU A 261 -3.24 -16.87 -1.92
CA LEU A 261 -2.40 -17.80 -1.16
C LEU A 261 -3.26 -18.97 -0.71
N THR A 262 -2.78 -20.19 -0.90
CA THR A 262 -3.52 -21.39 -0.50
C THR A 262 -2.77 -22.11 0.61
N PHE A 263 -3.45 -22.41 1.72
CA PHE A 263 -2.89 -23.09 2.87
C PHE A 263 -3.65 -24.39 3.13
N THR A 264 -2.97 -25.34 3.77
CA THR A 264 -3.53 -26.64 4.14
C THR A 264 -3.57 -26.78 5.65
N PHE A 265 -4.60 -27.43 6.17
CA PHE A 265 -4.76 -27.64 7.62
C PHE A 265 -3.52 -28.30 8.24
N GLU A 266 -3.07 -27.76 9.37
CA GLU A 266 -1.95 -28.30 10.14
C GLU A 266 -2.41 -28.79 11.53
N ASP A 267 -2.98 -27.90 12.35
CA ASP A 267 -3.38 -28.21 13.72
C ASP A 267 -4.62 -27.40 14.15
N ARG A 268 -5.39 -27.93 15.10
CA ARG A 268 -6.48 -27.24 15.79
C ARG A 268 -6.42 -27.55 17.27
N ARG A 269 -6.37 -26.49 18.09
CA ARG A 269 -6.27 -26.62 19.55
C ARG A 269 -6.80 -25.37 20.25
N ASP A 270 -7.08 -25.48 21.54
CA ASP A 270 -7.41 -24.33 22.35
C ASP A 270 -6.15 -23.71 22.97
N VAL A 271 -6.06 -22.39 22.89
CA VAL A 271 -4.94 -21.61 23.44
C VAL A 271 -5.45 -20.58 24.44
N ARG A 272 -4.60 -20.23 25.41
CA ARG A 272 -4.92 -19.16 26.36
C ARG A 272 -4.85 -17.81 25.66
N ARG A 273 -5.67 -16.84 26.09
CA ARG A 273 -5.61 -15.46 25.58
C ARG A 273 -4.25 -14.78 25.75
N SER A 274 -3.49 -15.19 26.76
CA SER A 274 -2.14 -14.69 27.03
C SER A 274 -1.04 -15.36 26.21
N ASP A 275 -1.37 -16.36 25.37
CA ASP A 275 -0.39 -17.00 24.51
C ASP A 275 0.02 -16.08 23.36
N THR A 276 1.26 -15.60 23.41
CA THR A 276 1.86 -14.74 22.40
C THR A 276 2.68 -15.50 21.37
N GLY A 277 2.86 -16.82 21.55
CA GLY A 277 3.64 -17.67 20.65
C GLY A 277 3.06 -17.72 19.23
N ILE A 278 1.74 -17.56 19.11
CA ILE A 278 1.00 -17.52 17.84
C ILE A 278 1.37 -16.34 16.94
N PHE A 279 1.97 -15.28 17.48
CA PHE A 279 2.40 -14.09 16.73
C PHE A 279 3.84 -14.21 16.20
N ARG A 280 4.54 -15.31 16.45
CA ARG A 280 5.92 -15.49 15.95
C ARG A 280 5.93 -15.71 14.43
N GLN A 281 6.64 -14.85 13.70
CA GLN A 281 6.78 -14.88 12.24
C GLN A 281 7.97 -15.75 11.77
N VAL A 282 8.08 -16.98 12.28
CA VAL A 282 9.27 -17.83 12.04
C VAL A 282 9.11 -18.78 10.84
N ASN A 283 7.90 -19.30 10.63
CA ASN A 283 7.60 -20.23 9.54
C ASN A 283 6.40 -19.73 8.74
N PRO A 284 6.40 -19.88 7.40
CA PRO A 284 5.26 -19.51 6.58
C PRO A 284 4.04 -20.37 6.95
N GLY A 285 2.87 -19.74 6.98
CA GLY A 285 1.62 -20.41 7.35
C GLY A 285 0.51 -19.42 7.61
N LEU A 286 -0.62 -19.89 8.11
CA LEU A 286 -1.77 -19.08 8.47
C LEU A 286 -2.22 -19.45 9.88
N VAL A 287 -2.65 -18.45 10.63
CA VAL A 287 -3.21 -18.59 11.98
C VAL A 287 -4.61 -17.99 11.99
N LEU A 288 -5.59 -18.80 12.39
CA LEU A 288 -6.98 -18.41 12.58
C LEU A 288 -7.36 -18.56 14.05
N LEU A 289 -8.02 -17.55 14.60
CA LEU A 289 -8.43 -17.50 16.00
C LEU A 289 -9.91 -17.16 16.11
N LEU A 290 -10.67 -17.91 16.90
CA LEU A 290 -12.03 -17.53 17.25
C LEU A 290 -11.99 -16.52 18.41
N LEU A 291 -12.56 -15.34 18.20
CA LEU A 291 -12.49 -14.20 19.11
C LEU A 291 -13.86 -13.87 19.70
N GLY A 292 -13.91 -13.42 20.96
CA GLY A 292 -15.15 -12.88 21.53
C GLY A 292 -16.11 -13.90 22.09
N GLU A 293 -15.70 -15.16 22.25
CA GLU A 293 -16.49 -16.13 23.01
C GLU A 293 -16.67 -15.66 24.47
N THR A 294 -17.90 -15.78 24.96
CA THR A 294 -18.32 -15.42 26.33
C THR A 294 -18.87 -16.64 27.07
N ASP A 295 -18.66 -16.69 28.39
CA ASP A 295 -19.26 -17.67 29.30
C ASP A 295 -20.73 -17.34 29.62
N GLU A 296 -21.35 -18.15 30.48
CA GLU A 296 -22.75 -18.00 30.90
C GLU A 296 -23.00 -16.68 31.64
N GLU A 297 -21.97 -16.08 32.23
CA GLU A 297 -22.00 -14.78 32.89
C GLU A 297 -21.75 -13.60 31.93
N GLY A 298 -21.54 -13.86 30.63
CA GLY A 298 -21.27 -12.84 29.62
C GLY A 298 -19.84 -12.28 29.67
N LEU A 299 -18.95 -12.90 30.44
CA LEU A 299 -17.53 -12.57 30.50
C LEU A 299 -16.79 -13.34 29.43
N THR A 300 -15.72 -12.76 28.90
CA THR A 300 -15.00 -13.38 27.81
C THR A 300 -14.18 -14.60 28.27
N THR A 301 -14.31 -15.74 27.59
CA THR A 301 -13.69 -17.02 28.00
C THR A 301 -12.16 -16.95 28.07
N GLY A 302 -11.51 -17.67 29.00
CA GLY A 302 -10.04 -17.62 29.16
C GLY A 302 -9.24 -18.26 28.01
N THR A 303 -9.90 -19.01 27.14
CA THR A 303 -9.33 -19.74 25.99
C THR A 303 -9.89 -19.26 24.67
N ARG A 304 -9.24 -19.63 23.56
CA ARG A 304 -9.67 -19.38 22.19
C ARG A 304 -9.32 -20.59 21.35
N THR A 305 -10.19 -20.98 20.44
CA THR A 305 -9.86 -22.00 19.44
C THR A 305 -8.91 -21.41 18.41
N LEU A 306 -7.76 -22.05 18.27
CA LEU A 306 -6.71 -21.75 17.31
C LEU A 306 -6.71 -22.83 16.23
N VAL A 307 -6.67 -22.40 14.98
CA VAL A 307 -6.36 -23.24 13.82
C VAL A 307 -5.08 -22.73 13.18
N THR A 308 -4.14 -23.63 12.90
CA THR A 308 -2.96 -23.33 12.09
C THR A 308 -3.03 -24.05 10.76
N ALA A 309 -2.50 -23.40 9.73
CA ALA A 309 -2.38 -23.97 8.40
C ALA A 309 -0.99 -23.71 7.82
N ALA A 310 -0.47 -24.68 7.07
CA ALA A 310 0.83 -24.63 6.45
C ALA A 310 0.74 -24.11 5.01
N TYR A 311 1.76 -23.36 4.59
CA TYR A 311 1.91 -22.90 3.21
C TYR A 311 2.75 -23.92 2.42
N PRO A 312 2.19 -24.60 1.40
CA PRO A 312 2.93 -25.56 0.58
C PRO A 312 4.00 -24.85 -0.27
N VAL A 313 5.24 -25.32 -0.20
CA VAL A 313 6.38 -24.72 -0.90
C VAL A 313 6.30 -24.87 -2.43
N GLU A 314 5.53 -25.84 -2.91
CA GLU A 314 5.30 -26.12 -4.32
C GLU A 314 4.56 -24.96 -5.03
N GLN A 315 3.84 -24.12 -4.27
CA GLN A 315 3.18 -22.92 -4.82
C GLN A 315 4.17 -21.85 -5.27
N GLU A 316 5.36 -21.78 -4.67
CA GLU A 316 6.41 -20.86 -5.11
C GLU A 316 7.01 -21.28 -6.47
N LEU A 317 7.05 -22.59 -6.75
CA LEU A 317 7.54 -23.15 -8.02
C LEU A 317 6.60 -22.81 -9.19
N GLY A 318 5.29 -22.84 -8.96
CA GLY A 318 4.28 -22.40 -9.95
C GLY A 318 4.28 -20.88 -10.19
N ARG A 319 4.65 -20.08 -9.19
CA ARG A 319 4.68 -18.61 -9.26
C ARG A 319 5.88 -18.05 -10.03
N SER A 320 7.01 -18.77 -10.03
CA SER A 320 8.20 -18.43 -10.81
C SER A 320 8.18 -18.98 -12.25
N GLY A 321 7.11 -19.67 -12.66
CA GLY A 321 6.99 -20.27 -13.99
C GLY A 321 7.93 -21.45 -14.22
N GLU A 322 8.45 -22.06 -13.15
CA GLU A 322 9.44 -23.14 -13.22
C GLU A 322 8.82 -24.43 -12.67
N LEU A 323 8.15 -25.18 -13.55
CA LEU A 323 7.82 -26.58 -13.31
C LEU A 323 8.13 -27.39 -14.57
N ILE A 324 9.28 -28.08 -14.54
CA ILE A 324 9.54 -29.26 -15.35
C ILE A 324 9.11 -30.47 -14.51
N GLY A 325 8.30 -31.34 -15.10
CA GLY A 325 8.41 -32.78 -14.85
C GLY A 325 7.19 -33.46 -14.23
N ALA A 326 6.40 -34.07 -15.11
CA ALA A 326 5.50 -35.20 -14.88
C ALA A 326 5.74 -36.04 -13.60
N LEU A 327 4.65 -36.33 -12.87
CA LEU A 327 4.09 -37.68 -12.65
C LEU A 327 3.02 -37.64 -11.54
N ALA A 328 1.73 -37.54 -11.89
CA ALA A 328 0.63 -38.05 -11.07
C ALA A 328 -0.65 -38.22 -11.91
N GLN A 329 -0.85 -39.46 -12.35
CA GLN A 329 -2.09 -40.18 -12.68
C GLN A 329 -3.13 -39.54 -13.64
N SER A 330 -3.37 -40.28 -14.71
CA SER A 330 -4.46 -40.13 -15.67
C SER A 330 -5.83 -40.19 -14.98
N VAL A 331 -6.50 -39.04 -14.87
CA VAL A 331 -7.96 -39.00 -14.74
C VAL A 331 -8.53 -38.79 -16.14
N ALA A 332 -9.52 -39.61 -16.49
CA ALA A 332 -10.11 -39.67 -17.81
C ALA A 332 -10.47 -38.28 -18.36
N ALA A 333 -10.03 -38.02 -19.59
CA ALA A 333 -10.38 -36.82 -20.32
C ALA A 333 -11.90 -36.78 -20.57
N VAL A 334 -12.60 -35.96 -19.81
CA VAL A 334 -13.84 -35.36 -20.29
C VAL A 334 -13.38 -34.19 -21.15
N THR A 335 -13.51 -34.29 -22.46
CA THR A 335 -13.21 -33.21 -23.39
C THR A 335 -14.04 -31.98 -22.99
N PRO A 336 -13.46 -30.90 -22.43
CA PRO A 336 -14.22 -29.69 -22.25
C PRO A 336 -14.38 -29.07 -23.64
N THR A 337 -15.63 -28.88 -24.06
CA THR A 337 -15.95 -27.98 -25.16
C THR A 337 -15.19 -26.67 -24.93
N SER A 338 -14.37 -26.26 -25.89
CA SER A 338 -13.64 -25.01 -25.84
C SER A 338 -14.63 -23.86 -25.64
N LEU A 339 -14.70 -23.32 -24.41
CA LEU A 339 -15.18 -21.95 -24.23
C LEU A 339 -14.14 -21.04 -24.91
N PRO A 340 -14.57 -19.99 -25.63
CA PRO A 340 -13.63 -19.04 -26.19
C PRO A 340 -12.77 -18.48 -25.06
N THR A 341 -11.45 -18.63 -25.22
CA THR A 341 -10.42 -17.97 -24.43
C THR A 341 -10.84 -16.54 -24.15
N ALA A 342 -10.94 -16.17 -22.87
CA ALA A 342 -11.04 -14.77 -22.50
C ALA A 342 -9.85 -14.05 -23.13
N ASN A 343 -10.13 -13.25 -24.15
CA ASN A 343 -9.16 -12.39 -24.79
C ASN A 343 -8.49 -11.60 -23.64
N PRO A 344 -7.15 -11.48 -23.59
CA PRO A 344 -6.51 -10.63 -22.59
C PRO A 344 -7.19 -9.26 -22.67
N THR A 345 -7.76 -8.79 -21.56
CA THR A 345 -8.44 -7.50 -21.51
C THR A 345 -7.49 -6.45 -22.07
N ALA A 346 -7.77 -6.00 -23.29
CA ALA A 346 -6.99 -4.96 -23.94
C ALA A 346 -6.97 -3.77 -22.99
N SER A 347 -5.78 -3.24 -22.66
CA SER A 347 -5.70 -2.01 -21.88
C SER A 347 -6.60 -0.97 -22.54
N LEU A 348 -7.64 -0.54 -21.80
CA LEU A 348 -8.74 0.24 -22.37
C LEU A 348 -8.28 1.55 -23.02
N PHE A 349 -7.07 2.03 -22.71
CA PHE A 349 -6.48 3.28 -23.20
C PHE A 349 -5.33 3.08 -24.20
N ILE A 350 -5.26 1.95 -24.94
CA ILE A 350 -4.25 1.77 -26.00
C ILE A 350 -4.39 2.87 -27.05
N GLY A 351 -3.32 3.62 -27.27
CA GLY A 351 -3.29 4.71 -28.26
C GLY A 351 -3.81 6.06 -27.75
N LEU A 352 -4.17 6.18 -26.46
CA LEU A 352 -4.42 7.49 -25.86
C LEU A 352 -3.10 8.24 -25.69
N ASP A 353 -3.02 9.49 -26.15
CA ASP A 353 -1.98 10.46 -25.80
C ASP A 353 -2.58 11.54 -24.90
N VAL A 354 -1.84 11.92 -23.86
CA VAL A 354 -2.29 12.89 -22.86
C VAL A 354 -1.23 13.97 -22.69
N GLN A 355 -1.64 15.22 -22.91
CA GLN A 355 -0.78 16.38 -22.75
C GLN A 355 -1.36 17.31 -21.70
N VAL A 356 -0.54 17.64 -20.70
CA VAL A 356 -0.88 18.70 -19.74
C VAL A 356 -0.49 20.04 -20.36
N VAL A 357 -1.49 20.85 -20.68
CA VAL A 357 -1.31 22.15 -21.35
C VAL A 357 -0.89 23.23 -20.34
N SER A 358 -1.57 23.28 -19.19
CA SER A 358 -1.23 24.21 -18.12
C SER A 358 -1.80 23.76 -16.79
N VAL A 359 -1.15 24.15 -15.70
CA VAL A 359 -1.70 24.04 -14.36
C VAL A 359 -1.62 25.39 -13.68
N THR A 360 -2.73 25.85 -13.14
CA THR A 360 -2.83 27.16 -12.47
C THR A 360 -3.53 27.02 -11.14
N THR A 361 -3.02 27.68 -10.12
CA THR A 361 -3.56 27.65 -8.76
C THR A 361 -4.08 29.03 -8.36
N LEU A 362 -5.27 29.06 -7.75
CA LEU A 362 -5.87 30.20 -7.08
C LEU A 362 -6.20 29.79 -5.63
N PRO A 363 -6.35 30.72 -4.67
CA PRO A 363 -6.76 30.35 -3.31
C PRO A 363 -8.03 29.48 -3.32
N GLY A 364 -7.95 28.26 -2.78
CA GLY A 364 -9.06 27.32 -2.75
C GLY A 364 -9.23 26.46 -4.01
N GLN A 365 -8.46 26.68 -5.09
CA GLN A 365 -8.75 26.08 -6.39
C GLN A 365 -7.50 25.78 -7.21
N ILE A 366 -7.47 24.61 -7.84
CA ILE A 366 -6.51 24.27 -8.88
C ILE A 366 -7.25 23.97 -10.18
N THR A 367 -6.77 24.56 -11.26
CA THR A 367 -7.29 24.37 -12.61
C THR A 367 -6.22 23.73 -13.48
N VAL A 368 -6.53 22.59 -14.07
CA VAL A 368 -5.67 21.85 -14.98
C VAL A 368 -6.28 21.85 -16.37
N ARG A 369 -5.49 22.23 -17.36
CA ARG A 369 -5.84 22.14 -18.77
C ARG A 369 -5.13 20.95 -19.41
N LEU A 370 -5.89 20.11 -20.08
CA LEU A 370 -5.43 18.85 -20.67
C LEU A 370 -5.85 18.79 -22.14
N ARG A 371 -5.04 18.13 -22.95
CA ARG A 371 -5.42 17.67 -24.29
C ARG A 371 -5.31 16.16 -24.33
N LEU A 372 -6.40 15.50 -24.66
CA LEU A 372 -6.47 14.07 -24.93
C LEU A 372 -6.48 13.86 -26.44
N TYR A 373 -5.73 12.89 -26.94
CA TYR A 373 -5.77 12.49 -28.35
C TYR A 373 -5.86 10.98 -28.46
N ASN A 374 -6.82 10.47 -29.21
CA ASN A 374 -6.93 9.04 -29.49
C ASN A 374 -6.22 8.72 -30.81
N GLY A 375 -4.98 8.25 -30.74
CA GLY A 375 -4.24 7.70 -31.88
C GLY A 375 -4.52 6.22 -32.15
N GLY A 376 -5.39 5.58 -31.36
CA GLY A 376 -5.83 4.20 -31.53
C GLY A 376 -6.88 4.04 -32.62
N SER A 377 -7.30 2.80 -32.85
CA SER A 377 -8.28 2.43 -33.90
C SER A 377 -9.70 2.18 -33.37
N ALA A 378 -9.93 2.33 -32.07
CA ALA A 378 -11.23 2.12 -31.42
C ALA A 378 -11.63 3.35 -30.59
N PRO A 379 -12.95 3.64 -30.43
CA PRO A 379 -13.44 4.65 -29.50
C PRO A 379 -12.98 4.37 -28.06
N LEU A 380 -12.59 5.42 -27.34
CA LEU A 380 -12.17 5.35 -25.95
C LEU A 380 -13.23 6.01 -25.05
N PRO A 381 -13.95 5.26 -24.21
CA PRO A 381 -14.86 5.85 -23.24
C PRO A 381 -14.03 6.53 -22.15
N ILE A 382 -14.25 7.83 -21.95
CA ILE A 382 -13.61 8.64 -20.91
C ILE A 382 -14.68 8.97 -19.85
N THR A 383 -14.46 8.49 -18.62
CA THR A 383 -15.34 8.69 -17.47
C THR A 383 -14.66 9.53 -16.38
N PRO A 384 -15.42 10.15 -15.45
CA PRO A 384 -14.86 10.95 -14.37
C PRO A 384 -13.81 10.23 -13.52
N ASP A 385 -13.92 8.91 -13.37
CA ASP A 385 -12.99 8.09 -12.60
C ASP A 385 -11.67 7.84 -13.33
N ASP A 386 -11.67 7.97 -14.66
CA ASP A 386 -10.47 7.83 -15.48
C ASP A 386 -9.55 9.04 -15.35
N VAL A 387 -10.05 10.19 -14.87
CA VAL A 387 -9.27 11.41 -14.65
C VAL A 387 -9.33 11.82 -13.20
N TRP A 388 -8.20 11.82 -12.51
CA TRP A 388 -8.16 12.11 -11.07
C TRP A 388 -6.96 12.95 -10.66
N LEU A 389 -7.11 13.70 -9.57
CA LEU A 389 -6.05 14.47 -8.94
C LEU A 389 -5.88 14.05 -7.48
N ALA A 390 -4.65 13.76 -7.09
CA ALA A 390 -4.23 13.58 -5.71
C ALA A 390 -3.37 14.77 -5.30
N LEU A 391 -3.70 15.46 -4.21
CA LEU A 391 -2.90 16.57 -3.66
C LEU A 391 -2.14 16.12 -2.40
N GLY A 392 -1.01 16.75 -2.10
CA GLY A 392 -0.32 16.49 -0.84
C GLY A 392 0.99 17.26 -0.64
N TYR A 393 1.65 16.97 0.49
CA TYR A 393 2.83 17.70 0.96
C TYR A 393 4.17 17.01 0.65
N ALA A 394 4.15 15.98 -0.19
CA ALA A 394 5.33 15.27 -0.67
C ALA A 394 5.22 14.98 -2.17
N GLU A 395 6.36 14.85 -2.85
CA GLU A 395 6.40 14.50 -4.29
C GLU A 395 5.59 13.22 -4.57
N ASN A 396 4.81 13.23 -5.66
CA ASN A 396 3.93 12.14 -6.07
C ASN A 396 2.98 11.68 -4.94
N PRO A 397 2.12 12.58 -4.43
CA PRO A 397 1.24 12.24 -3.32
C PRO A 397 0.38 11.02 -3.68
N PRO A 398 0.33 10.00 -2.81
CA PRO A 398 -0.51 8.82 -3.02
C PRO A 398 -1.95 9.02 -2.50
N GLY A 399 -2.20 10.13 -1.78
CA GLY A 399 -3.42 10.45 -1.04
C GLY A 399 -4.61 10.77 -1.94
N PRO A 400 -5.81 10.96 -1.35
CA PRO A 400 -7.08 10.60 -1.98
C PRO A 400 -7.18 11.12 -3.41
N ARG A 401 -7.41 10.19 -4.34
CA ARG A 401 -7.63 10.50 -5.74
C ARG A 401 -9.02 11.11 -5.84
N VAL A 402 -9.09 12.39 -6.12
CA VAL A 402 -10.34 13.09 -6.37
C VAL A 402 -10.63 12.96 -7.86
N PRO A 403 -11.69 12.23 -8.26
CA PRO A 403 -12.05 12.10 -9.67
C PRO A 403 -12.51 13.46 -10.24
N ALA A 404 -12.67 13.52 -11.56
CA ALA A 404 -13.17 14.72 -12.23
C ALA A 404 -14.70 14.80 -12.12
N GLU A 405 -15.25 14.94 -10.90
CA GLU A 405 -16.69 14.83 -10.60
C GLU A 405 -17.61 15.76 -11.44
N GLY A 406 -17.08 16.88 -11.94
CA GLY A 406 -17.81 17.81 -12.81
C GLY A 406 -17.78 17.48 -14.31
N MET A 407 -17.14 16.39 -14.71
CA MET A 407 -16.99 15.98 -16.10
C MET A 407 -18.14 15.08 -16.54
N LEU A 408 -18.72 15.33 -17.70
CA LEU A 408 -19.64 14.38 -18.32
C LEU A 408 -18.85 13.27 -19.02
N PRO A 409 -19.24 11.98 -18.87
CA PRO A 409 -18.64 10.92 -19.65
C PRO A 409 -18.80 11.15 -21.16
N PHE A 410 -17.79 10.81 -21.95
CA PHE A 410 -17.84 10.93 -23.41
C PHE A 410 -16.93 9.91 -24.10
N ASP A 411 -17.24 9.59 -25.35
CA ASP A 411 -16.39 8.73 -26.18
C ASP A 411 -15.42 9.59 -27.01
N LEU A 412 -14.12 9.34 -26.85
CA LEU A 412 -13.08 9.94 -27.69
C LEU A 412 -12.83 9.04 -28.90
N LEU A 413 -13.28 9.46 -30.09
CA LEU A 413 -13.19 8.65 -31.32
C LEU A 413 -11.76 8.56 -31.87
N PRO A 414 -11.44 7.53 -32.69
CA PRO A 414 -10.15 7.42 -33.37
C PRO A 414 -9.78 8.68 -34.16
N GLY A 415 -8.55 9.16 -33.97
CA GLY A 415 -8.02 10.38 -34.59
C GLY A 415 -8.54 11.70 -34.00
N GLN A 416 -9.40 11.65 -32.97
CA GLN A 416 -9.98 12.82 -32.34
C GLN A 416 -9.10 13.35 -31.20
N ALA A 417 -9.08 14.67 -31.03
CA ALA A 417 -8.56 15.32 -29.84
C ALA A 417 -9.68 16.00 -29.04
N ALA A 418 -9.57 16.00 -27.71
CA ALA A 418 -10.45 16.72 -26.80
C ALA A 418 -9.61 17.59 -25.86
N ASP A 419 -9.96 18.88 -25.80
CA ASP A 419 -9.38 19.82 -24.84
C ASP A 419 -10.28 19.93 -23.61
N MET A 420 -9.69 19.80 -22.44
CA MET A 420 -10.39 19.76 -21.17
C MET A 420 -9.83 20.79 -20.20
N THR A 421 -10.73 21.45 -19.48
CA THR A 421 -10.37 22.30 -18.34
C THR A 421 -11.08 21.75 -17.12
N LEU A 422 -10.31 21.21 -16.18
CA LEU A 422 -10.81 20.57 -14.97
C LEU A 422 -10.35 21.34 -13.75
N THR A 423 -11.17 21.30 -12.71
CA THR A 423 -11.02 22.12 -11.52
C THR A 423 -11.20 21.27 -10.28
N TRP A 424 -10.29 21.39 -9.32
CA TRP A 424 -10.38 20.75 -8.01
C TRP A 424 -10.20 21.76 -6.88
N LEU A 425 -10.65 21.37 -5.68
CA LEU A 425 -10.34 22.09 -4.45
C LEU A 425 -8.84 22.00 -4.17
N TRP A 426 -8.22 23.12 -3.79
CA TRP A 426 -6.80 23.19 -3.44
C TRP A 426 -6.60 24.04 -2.19
N GLN A 427 -5.93 23.50 -1.18
CA GLN A 427 -5.73 24.12 0.13
C GLN A 427 -4.28 24.55 0.38
N GLY A 428 -3.51 24.77 -0.69
CA GLY A 428 -2.11 25.19 -0.60
C GLY A 428 -1.13 24.02 -0.51
N GLU A 429 -1.54 22.81 -0.91
CA GLU A 429 -0.63 21.67 -1.04
C GLU A 429 0.45 21.97 -2.09
N PRO A 430 1.74 21.73 -1.81
CA PRO A 430 2.83 22.06 -2.72
C PRO A 430 3.02 21.04 -3.86
N PHE A 431 2.42 19.86 -3.77
CA PHE A 431 2.55 18.79 -4.76
C PHE A 431 1.22 18.16 -5.13
N GLY A 432 1.15 17.63 -6.36
CA GLY A 432 0.01 16.88 -6.87
C GLY A 432 0.43 15.67 -7.71
N SER A 433 -0.46 14.70 -7.86
CA SER A 433 -0.35 13.63 -8.84
C SER A 433 -1.63 13.57 -9.65
N LEU A 434 -1.54 13.80 -10.95
CA LEU A 434 -2.66 13.74 -11.88
C LEU A 434 -2.61 12.39 -12.62
N GLY A 435 -3.72 11.68 -12.68
CA GLY A 435 -3.90 10.50 -13.52
C GLY A 435 -4.93 10.72 -14.61
N VAL A 436 -4.66 10.18 -15.81
CA VAL A 436 -5.62 10.11 -16.91
C VAL A 436 -5.49 8.76 -17.62
N GLY A 437 -6.45 7.86 -17.41
CA GLY A 437 -6.36 6.47 -17.83
C GLY A 437 -5.08 5.81 -17.32
N GLY A 438 -4.18 5.43 -18.23
CA GLY A 438 -2.85 4.89 -17.90
C GLY A 438 -1.74 5.92 -17.63
N TYR A 439 -1.97 7.21 -17.90
CA TYR A 439 -0.98 8.27 -17.72
C TYR A 439 -0.94 8.77 -16.28
N ARG A 440 0.27 9.12 -15.82
CA ARG A 440 0.48 9.73 -14.50
C ARG A 440 1.48 10.87 -14.58
N PHE A 441 1.10 12.03 -14.07
CA PHE A 441 1.90 13.24 -14.02
C PHE A 441 2.17 13.64 -12.57
N ALA A 442 3.40 14.09 -12.31
CA ALA A 442 3.78 14.73 -11.06
C ALA A 442 3.61 16.24 -11.22
N LEU A 443 2.93 16.89 -10.28
CA LEU A 443 2.69 18.32 -10.27
C LEU A 443 3.40 18.95 -9.06
N GLN A 444 3.95 20.14 -9.25
CA GLN A 444 4.54 20.99 -8.23
C GLN A 444 4.01 22.41 -8.47
N PHE A 445 3.52 23.06 -7.40
CA PHE A 445 2.82 24.35 -7.47
C PHE A 445 3.63 25.51 -6.91
#